data_AF-A0A8S3IY13-F1
#
_entry.id   AF-A0A8S3IY13-F1
#
_cell.length_a   1.000
_cell.length_b   1.000
_cell.length_c   1.000
_cell.angle_alpha   90.00
_cell.angle_beta   90.00
_cell.angle_gamma   90.00
#
_symmetry.space_group_name_H-M   'P 1'
#
loop_
_entity.id
_entity.type
_entity.pdbx_description
1 polymer ?
#
loop_
_entity_poly.entity_id
_entity_poly.type
_entity_poly.pdbx_seq_one_letter_code
_entity_poly.pdbx_strand_id
1 'polypeptide(L)'
;ITSVSPVRGGTGGGTTITINGNNFPTSGNAVTVTIAESPCLVQTITPTSITCETGSYKSRSVQAKVKVFINSSGYAIGTVYFHYIDLWSSIWTWGGYQPPDVGTLVVVSDGVTVYLDIETPILKVLIIDNATLIFDDSQDVTLNVEYIIIVNDGHLQVGTESIPFRHRGVITMYGQLRSIELPIFGAKVLAVRAGTVDMHGIPNALTWTKLRSTAYNGSSTITLLESVNWTVNSQIII
;
A
#
# COMPACT_ATOMS: atom_id res chain seq x y z
N ILE A 1 13.29 20.90 -10.18
CA ILE A 1 13.21 19.76 -9.25
C ILE A 1 13.16 18.47 -10.07
N THR A 2 13.93 17.46 -9.67
CA THR A 2 14.10 16.19 -10.43
C THR A 2 13.48 15.00 -9.71
N SER A 3 13.55 14.93 -8.38
CA SER A 3 12.93 13.85 -7.60
C SER A 3 12.62 14.29 -6.17
N VAL A 4 11.81 13.50 -5.48
CA VAL A 4 11.56 13.60 -4.03
C VAL A 4 11.72 12.21 -3.42
N SER A 5 12.27 12.14 -2.21
CA SER A 5 12.37 10.89 -1.44
C SER A 5 12.19 11.16 0.07
N PRO A 6 11.35 10.38 0.78
CA PRO A 6 10.41 9.40 0.23
C PRO A 6 9.33 10.05 -0.65
N VAL A 7 8.67 9.26 -1.50
CA VAL A 7 7.59 9.73 -2.39
C VAL A 7 6.22 9.80 -1.72
N ARG A 8 6.12 9.29 -0.48
CA ARG A 8 4.89 9.23 0.31
C ARG A 8 5.16 9.55 1.79
N GLY A 9 4.11 9.96 2.50
CA GLY A 9 4.11 10.15 3.94
C GLY A 9 2.69 10.39 4.47
N GLY A 10 2.52 10.29 5.79
CA GLY A 10 1.20 10.38 6.42
C GLY A 10 0.57 11.77 6.34
N THR A 11 -0.76 11.83 6.34
CA THR A 11 -1.55 13.07 6.34
C THR A 11 -1.32 13.92 7.59
N GLY A 12 -0.87 13.31 8.69
CA GLY A 12 -0.44 14.02 9.91
C GLY A 12 0.78 14.93 9.71
N GLY A 13 1.53 14.78 8.62
CA GLY A 13 2.81 15.48 8.41
C GLY A 13 3.96 14.84 9.20
N GLY A 14 5.05 15.59 9.39
CA GLY A 14 6.25 15.14 10.10
C GLY A 14 7.18 14.23 9.28
N THR A 15 6.85 13.94 8.03
CA THR A 15 7.73 13.16 7.15
C THR A 15 8.84 14.08 6.63
N THR A 16 10.10 13.76 6.95
CA THR A 16 11.27 14.42 6.37
C THR A 16 11.47 13.93 4.93
N ILE A 17 11.40 14.86 3.98
CA ILE A 17 11.61 14.59 2.56
C ILE A 17 12.85 15.31 2.04
N THR A 18 13.51 14.70 1.08
CA THR A 18 14.63 15.26 0.31
C THR A 18 14.17 15.51 -1.12
N ILE A 19 14.18 16.77 -1.53
CA ILE A 19 13.87 17.22 -2.88
C ILE A 19 15.20 17.42 -3.61
N ASN A 20 15.43 16.65 -4.67
CA ASN A 20 16.61 16.80 -5.50
C ASN A 20 16.34 17.76 -6.66
N GLY A 21 17.37 18.49 -7.07
CA GLY A 21 17.32 19.45 -8.16
C GLY A 21 18.69 20.01 -8.46
N ASN A 22 18.72 21.16 -9.13
CA ASN A 22 19.94 21.89 -9.45
C ASN A 22 19.66 23.39 -9.25
N ASN A 23 20.73 24.15 -8.99
CA ASN A 23 20.70 25.61 -8.85
C ASN A 23 19.81 26.12 -7.70
N PHE A 24 19.69 25.35 -6.62
CA PHE A 24 19.11 25.85 -5.38
C PHE A 24 20.07 26.86 -4.73
N PRO A 25 19.55 27.87 -4.00
CA PRO A 25 20.38 28.90 -3.39
C PRO A 25 21.19 28.34 -2.21
N THR A 26 22.37 28.92 -1.95
CA THR A 26 23.26 28.49 -0.87
C THR A 26 23.06 29.24 0.45
N SER A 27 22.54 30.47 0.42
CA SER A 27 22.12 31.25 1.60
C SER A 27 21.37 32.54 1.18
N GLY A 28 20.65 33.17 2.11
CA GLY A 28 20.12 34.54 1.95
C GLY A 28 18.79 34.71 1.19
N ASN A 29 18.31 33.69 0.46
CA ASN A 29 17.00 33.72 -0.20
C ASN A 29 15.99 32.87 0.56
N ALA A 30 14.80 33.42 0.83
CA ALA A 30 13.71 32.62 1.38
C ALA A 30 13.26 31.59 0.32
N VAL A 31 13.38 30.31 0.70
CA VAL A 31 12.85 29.18 -0.06
C VAL A 31 11.61 28.69 0.67
N THR A 32 10.49 28.60 -0.05
CA THR A 32 9.24 28.07 0.48
C THR A 32 8.89 26.81 -0.27
N VAL A 33 8.61 25.74 0.46
CA VAL A 33 8.15 24.47 -0.11
C VAL A 33 6.72 24.22 0.32
N THR A 34 5.86 23.86 -0.61
CA THR A 34 4.46 23.50 -0.34
C THR A 34 4.06 22.23 -1.09
N ILE A 35 3.22 21.42 -0.45
CA ILE A 35 2.65 20.17 -1.00
C ILE A 35 1.18 20.15 -0.64
N ALA A 36 0.31 20.05 -1.64
CA ALA A 36 -1.15 20.16 -1.44
C ALA A 36 -1.55 21.40 -0.62
N GLU A 37 -0.85 22.53 -0.85
CA GLU A 37 -1.01 23.80 -0.12
C GLU A 37 -0.59 23.76 1.37
N SER A 38 -0.21 22.59 1.89
CA SER A 38 0.42 22.44 3.20
C SER A 38 1.90 22.86 3.13
N PRO A 39 2.41 23.66 4.08
CA PRO A 39 3.81 24.04 4.14
C PRO A 39 4.71 22.83 4.43
N CYS A 40 5.86 22.74 3.78
CA CYS A 40 6.95 21.84 4.14
C CYS A 40 8.08 22.67 4.76
N LEU A 41 8.32 22.49 6.06
CA LEU A 41 9.26 23.28 6.85
C LEU A 41 10.69 22.97 6.40
N VAL A 42 11.31 23.90 5.68
CA VAL A 42 12.67 23.74 5.15
C VAL A 42 13.69 23.66 6.28
N GLN A 43 14.49 22.61 6.27
CA GLN A 43 15.54 22.34 7.27
C GLN A 43 16.92 22.69 6.71
N THR A 44 17.29 22.11 5.57
CA THR A 44 18.59 22.39 4.92
C THR A 44 18.44 22.62 3.42
N ILE A 45 19.33 23.44 2.87
CA ILE A 45 19.42 23.74 1.44
C ILE A 45 20.88 23.59 1.00
N THR A 46 21.08 22.86 -0.09
CA THR A 46 22.34 22.79 -0.84
C THR A 46 22.04 23.13 -2.30
N PRO A 47 23.03 23.40 -3.16
CA PRO A 47 22.80 23.67 -4.58
C PRO A 47 22.01 22.58 -5.33
N THR A 48 21.98 21.35 -4.81
CA THR A 48 21.37 20.19 -5.45
C THR A 48 20.26 19.52 -4.64
N SER A 49 20.06 19.89 -3.37
CA SER A 49 19.03 19.31 -2.51
C SER A 49 18.38 20.31 -1.56
N ILE A 50 17.09 20.11 -1.29
CA ILE A 50 16.36 20.76 -0.20
C ILE A 50 15.80 19.65 0.68
N THR A 51 16.08 19.70 1.99
CA THR A 51 15.37 18.86 2.96
C THR A 51 14.31 19.68 3.66
N CYS A 52 13.11 19.12 3.80
CA CYS A 52 12.04 19.75 4.53
C CYS A 52 11.15 18.72 5.23
N GLU A 53 10.49 19.14 6.30
CA GLU A 53 9.53 18.33 7.04
C GLU A 53 8.11 18.70 6.60
N THR A 54 7.35 17.71 6.13
CA THR A 54 5.99 17.91 5.62
C THR A 54 5.05 18.41 6.72
N GLY A 55 4.24 19.43 6.44
CA GLY A 55 3.16 19.84 7.32
C GLY A 55 1.92 18.94 7.19
N SER A 56 1.06 18.96 8.20
CA SER A 56 -0.18 18.18 8.17
C SER A 56 -1.09 18.57 7.01
N TYR A 57 -1.63 17.59 6.28
CA TYR A 57 -2.65 17.75 5.27
C TYR A 57 -3.93 17.04 5.72
N LYS A 58 -4.81 17.75 6.43
CA LYS A 58 -5.98 17.18 7.13
C LYS A 58 -7.14 16.72 6.22
N SER A 59 -6.92 16.65 4.90
CA SER A 59 -7.93 16.13 3.98
C SER A 59 -7.70 14.63 3.76
N ARG A 60 -8.27 14.07 2.70
CA ARG A 60 -8.10 12.66 2.32
C ARG A 60 -6.73 12.40 1.71
N SER A 61 -6.41 11.13 1.47
CA SER A 61 -5.21 10.75 0.72
C SER A 61 -5.15 11.51 -0.62
N VAL A 62 -4.02 12.13 -0.93
CA VAL A 62 -3.87 12.94 -2.14
C VAL A 62 -2.48 12.80 -2.74
N GLN A 63 -2.42 12.70 -4.07
CA GLN A 63 -1.19 12.89 -4.83
C GLN A 63 -1.10 14.36 -5.24
N ALA A 64 -0.08 15.07 -4.77
CA ALA A 64 0.11 16.49 -5.05
C ALA A 64 1.50 16.80 -5.59
N LYS A 65 1.60 17.83 -6.44
CA LYS A 65 2.89 18.34 -6.91
C LYS A 65 3.66 18.98 -5.77
N VAL A 66 4.95 18.68 -5.68
CA VAL A 66 5.88 19.40 -4.81
C VAL A 66 6.18 20.76 -5.46
N LYS A 67 5.80 21.85 -4.79
CA LYS A 67 6.03 23.22 -5.28
C LYS A 67 7.16 23.85 -4.46
N VAL A 68 8.23 24.24 -5.14
CA VAL A 68 9.33 25.02 -4.54
C VAL A 68 9.24 26.44 -5.07
N PHE A 69 9.21 27.42 -4.19
CA PHE A 69 9.25 28.84 -4.51
C PHE A 69 10.52 29.46 -3.97
N ILE A 70 11.21 30.24 -4.79
CA ILE A 70 12.43 30.95 -4.42
C ILE A 70 12.15 32.44 -4.69
N ASN A 71 12.23 33.30 -3.67
CA ASN A 71 11.84 34.72 -3.79
C ASN A 71 12.44 35.45 -5.00
N SER A 72 13.70 35.16 -5.35
CA SER A 72 14.40 35.79 -6.47
C SER A 72 14.14 35.15 -7.84
N SER A 73 13.62 33.92 -7.87
CA SER A 73 13.63 33.06 -9.07
C SER A 73 12.26 32.49 -9.43
N GLY A 74 11.24 32.67 -8.59
CA GLY A 74 9.88 32.20 -8.83
C GLY A 74 9.66 30.73 -8.46
N TYR A 75 8.65 30.11 -9.09
CA TYR A 75 8.29 28.71 -8.82
C TYR A 75 9.09 27.72 -9.67
N ALA A 76 9.69 26.74 -9.02
CA ALA A 76 10.14 25.51 -9.64
C ALA A 76 9.04 24.44 -9.52
N ILE A 77 8.16 24.38 -10.53
CA ILE A 77 7.13 23.34 -10.66
C ILE A 77 7.66 22.26 -11.61
N GLY A 78 8.25 21.19 -11.06
CA GLY A 78 8.61 20.01 -11.85
C GLY A 78 7.49 18.96 -11.87
N THR A 79 7.74 17.85 -12.56
CA THR A 79 6.90 16.64 -12.56
C THR A 79 7.19 15.75 -11.35
N VAL A 80 7.33 16.34 -10.17
CA VAL A 80 7.63 15.63 -8.93
C VAL A 80 6.39 15.66 -8.05
N TYR A 81 5.92 14.47 -7.68
CA TYR A 81 4.72 14.28 -6.88
C TYR A 81 5.08 13.67 -5.53
N PHE A 82 4.35 14.08 -4.51
CA PHE A 82 4.35 13.47 -3.19
C PHE A 82 2.93 13.00 -2.86
N HIS A 83 2.84 11.86 -2.21
CA HIS A 83 1.59 11.19 -1.87
C HIS A 83 1.35 11.29 -0.38
N TYR A 84 0.36 12.09 0.04
CA TYR A 84 -0.18 11.98 1.39
C TYR A 84 -1.06 10.74 1.45
N ILE A 85 -0.59 9.69 2.11
CA ILE A 85 -1.29 8.41 2.26
C ILE A 85 -0.94 7.89 3.65
N ASP A 86 -1.95 7.49 4.41
CA ASP A 86 -1.75 6.95 5.74
C ASP A 86 -1.55 5.44 5.76
N LEU A 87 -0.80 5.00 6.76
CA LEU A 87 -0.57 3.59 7.07
C LEU A 87 -1.65 3.09 8.04
N TRP A 88 -2.01 1.81 7.97
CA TRP A 88 -2.96 1.20 8.89
C TRP A 88 -2.49 1.33 10.35
N SER A 89 -1.18 1.25 10.61
CA SER A 89 -0.60 1.45 11.95
C SER A 89 -0.72 2.89 12.49
N SER A 90 -0.98 3.86 11.63
CA SER A 90 -1.00 5.28 11.99
C SER A 90 -2.29 5.66 12.71
N ILE A 91 -2.18 6.40 13.81
CA ILE A 91 -3.35 6.97 14.51
C ILE A 91 -4.14 7.96 13.63
N TRP A 92 -3.48 8.55 12.62
CA TRP A 92 -4.12 9.53 11.73
C TRP A 92 -5.17 8.87 10.82
N THR A 93 -4.97 7.60 10.44
CA THR A 93 -5.96 6.79 9.73
C THR A 93 -7.26 6.66 10.53
N TRP A 94 -7.14 6.63 11.86
CA TRP A 94 -8.24 6.35 12.78
C TRP A 94 -8.67 7.57 13.57
N GLY A 95 -8.53 8.78 13.01
CA GLY A 95 -9.01 10.01 13.63
C GLY A 95 -8.29 10.39 14.94
N GLY A 96 -7.05 9.93 15.11
CA GLY A 96 -6.23 10.15 16.31
C GLY A 96 -6.30 9.03 17.35
N TYR A 97 -7.08 7.97 17.11
CA TYR A 97 -7.16 6.79 17.96
C TYR A 97 -6.18 5.70 17.54
N GLN A 98 -5.97 4.71 18.42
CA GLN A 98 -5.17 3.53 18.06
C GLN A 98 -5.85 2.73 16.93
N PRO A 99 -5.07 1.95 16.16
CA PRO A 99 -5.61 1.04 15.17
C PRO A 99 -6.67 0.09 15.74
N PRO A 100 -7.61 -0.42 14.91
CA PRO A 100 -8.72 -1.23 15.37
C PRO A 100 -8.29 -2.49 16.14
N ASP A 101 -8.97 -2.77 17.25
CA ASP A 101 -8.76 -3.95 18.09
C ASP A 101 -9.50 -5.21 17.56
N VAL A 102 -9.31 -6.34 18.26
CA VAL A 102 -10.00 -7.62 17.99
C VAL A 102 -11.52 -7.44 17.96
N GLY A 103 -12.18 -8.05 16.96
CA GLY A 103 -13.63 -8.10 16.87
C GLY A 103 -14.29 -6.79 16.46
N THR A 104 -13.51 -5.80 16.01
CA THR A 104 -14.04 -4.52 15.55
C THR A 104 -14.62 -4.60 14.13
N LEU A 105 -15.66 -3.79 13.87
CA LEU A 105 -16.11 -3.48 12.52
C LEU A 105 -15.32 -2.26 12.05
N VAL A 106 -14.61 -2.41 10.95
CA VAL A 106 -13.74 -1.40 10.35
C VAL A 106 -14.29 -0.99 9.00
N VAL A 107 -14.38 0.31 8.75
CA VAL A 107 -14.77 0.87 7.45
C VAL A 107 -13.63 1.74 6.94
N VAL A 108 -12.99 1.34 5.85
CA VAL A 108 -12.12 2.22 5.07
C VAL A 108 -13.05 3.08 4.22
N SER A 109 -13.16 4.36 4.60
CA SER A 109 -14.22 5.25 4.17
C SER A 109 -13.87 6.04 2.89
N ASP A 110 -14.91 6.55 2.24
CA ASP A 110 -14.94 7.26 0.95
C ASP A 110 -13.72 8.14 0.61
N GLY A 111 -13.10 7.83 -0.54
CA GLY A 111 -12.00 8.55 -1.17
C GLY A 111 -10.65 8.44 -0.46
N VAL A 112 -10.51 7.53 0.51
CA VAL A 112 -9.25 7.33 1.24
C VAL A 112 -8.49 6.12 0.68
N THR A 113 -7.18 6.28 0.57
CA THR A 113 -6.25 5.16 0.32
C THR A 113 -5.48 4.89 1.61
N VAL A 114 -5.43 3.63 2.05
CA VAL A 114 -4.69 3.19 3.24
C VAL A 114 -3.74 2.07 2.85
N TYR A 115 -2.49 2.14 3.34
CA TYR A 115 -1.55 1.02 3.25
C TYR A 115 -1.66 0.13 4.48
N LEU A 116 -1.97 -1.16 4.29
CA LEU A 116 -1.88 -2.17 5.33
C LEU A 116 -0.41 -2.54 5.53
N ASP A 117 0.19 -2.04 6.60
CA ASP A 117 1.62 -2.17 6.92
C ASP A 117 1.88 -3.07 8.14
N ILE A 118 0.84 -3.52 8.84
CA ILE A 118 0.96 -4.36 10.03
C ILE A 118 0.06 -5.59 9.93
N GLU A 119 0.35 -6.60 10.74
CA GLU A 119 -0.61 -7.67 11.01
C GLU A 119 -1.82 -7.11 11.76
N THR A 120 -3.03 -7.31 11.22
CA THR A 120 -4.25 -6.91 11.93
C THR A 120 -4.58 -7.90 13.05
N PRO A 121 -5.22 -7.46 14.15
CA PRO A 121 -5.98 -8.39 14.97
C PRO A 121 -7.12 -9.01 14.15
N ILE A 122 -7.78 -10.05 14.69
CA ILE A 122 -8.93 -10.67 14.03
C ILE A 122 -10.10 -9.68 14.01
N LEU A 123 -10.26 -8.97 12.89
CA LEU A 123 -11.34 -8.01 12.70
C LEU A 123 -12.67 -8.75 12.53
N LYS A 124 -13.76 -8.15 13.03
CA LYS A 124 -15.10 -8.72 12.79
C LYS A 124 -15.51 -8.50 11.36
N VAL A 125 -15.56 -7.26 10.89
CA VAL A 125 -15.90 -6.95 9.50
C VAL A 125 -14.96 -5.88 8.99
N LEU A 126 -14.41 -6.06 7.79
CA LEU A 126 -13.72 -5.03 7.04
C LEU A 126 -14.60 -4.61 5.86
N ILE A 127 -15.02 -3.35 5.84
CA ILE A 127 -15.74 -2.75 4.72
C ILE A 127 -14.80 -1.80 4.00
N ILE A 128 -14.65 -1.97 2.69
CA ILE A 128 -13.93 -1.06 1.80
C ILE A 128 -14.98 -0.40 0.92
N ASP A 129 -15.33 0.85 1.23
CA ASP A 129 -16.46 1.59 0.62
C ASP A 129 -15.95 2.85 -0.09
N ASN A 130 -15.96 2.84 -1.42
CA ASN A 130 -15.35 3.88 -2.27
C ASN A 130 -13.93 4.28 -1.83
N ALA A 131 -13.15 3.31 -1.38
CA ALA A 131 -11.84 3.50 -0.79
C ALA A 131 -10.86 2.45 -1.31
N THR A 132 -9.56 2.65 -1.09
CA THR A 132 -8.53 1.67 -1.48
C THR A 132 -7.75 1.20 -0.27
N LEU A 133 -7.70 -0.13 -0.06
CA LEU A 133 -6.78 -0.76 0.88
C LEU A 133 -5.68 -1.47 0.10
N ILE A 134 -4.43 -1.06 0.31
CA ILE A 134 -3.26 -1.61 -0.41
C ILE A 134 -2.37 -2.34 0.59
N PHE A 135 -1.95 -3.57 0.30
CA PHE A 135 -0.91 -4.24 1.09
C PHE A 135 0.44 -3.54 0.87
N ASP A 136 1.10 -3.12 1.96
CA ASP A 136 2.40 -2.47 1.86
C ASP A 136 3.50 -3.50 1.61
N ASP A 137 4.20 -3.39 0.47
CA ASP A 137 5.24 -4.33 0.05
C ASP A 137 6.61 -3.99 0.66
N SER A 138 6.62 -3.43 1.86
CA SER A 138 7.85 -3.18 2.64
C SER A 138 8.23 -4.37 3.52
N GLN A 139 7.28 -5.27 3.80
CA GLN A 139 7.45 -6.45 4.63
C GLN A 139 6.33 -7.48 4.38
N ASP A 140 6.43 -8.65 5.02
CA ASP A 140 5.32 -9.60 5.07
C ASP A 140 4.14 -8.99 5.86
N VAL A 141 2.92 -9.15 5.35
CA VAL A 141 1.72 -8.52 5.91
C VAL A 141 0.57 -9.52 5.96
N THR A 142 -0.16 -9.53 7.08
CA THR A 142 -1.31 -10.42 7.30
C THR A 142 -2.57 -9.63 7.65
N LEU A 143 -3.64 -9.86 6.89
CA LEU A 143 -4.99 -9.40 7.21
C LEU A 143 -5.78 -10.56 7.84
N ASN A 144 -6.10 -10.42 9.13
CA ASN A 144 -6.90 -11.37 9.90
C ASN A 144 -8.33 -10.83 10.06
N VAL A 145 -9.34 -11.53 9.54
CA VAL A 145 -10.72 -10.99 9.49
C VAL A 145 -11.78 -12.08 9.36
N GLU A 146 -13.01 -11.86 9.85
CA GLU A 146 -14.13 -12.78 9.62
C GLU A 146 -14.90 -12.49 8.32
N TYR A 147 -15.15 -11.23 7.98
CA TYR A 147 -15.87 -10.82 6.76
C TYR A 147 -15.16 -9.63 6.10
N ILE A 148 -14.90 -9.72 4.80
CA ILE A 148 -14.45 -8.60 3.97
C ILE A 148 -15.59 -8.27 3.01
N ILE A 149 -15.98 -6.99 2.93
CA ILE A 149 -17.04 -6.51 2.04
C ILE A 149 -16.51 -5.30 1.27
N ILE A 150 -16.49 -5.40 -0.05
CA ILE A 150 -15.97 -4.35 -0.94
C ILE A 150 -17.14 -3.81 -1.76
N VAL A 151 -17.41 -2.51 -1.64
CA VAL A 151 -18.58 -1.85 -2.24
C VAL A 151 -18.26 -0.47 -2.80
N ASN A 152 -19.15 0.02 -3.67
CA ASN A 152 -19.13 1.37 -4.25
C ASN A 152 -17.75 1.79 -4.77
N ASP A 153 -17.18 1.02 -5.69
CA ASP A 153 -15.84 1.21 -6.26
C ASP A 153 -14.68 1.07 -5.24
N GLY A 154 -14.95 0.40 -4.11
CA GLY A 154 -13.93 -0.03 -3.18
C GLY A 154 -12.91 -0.96 -3.85
N HIS A 155 -11.65 -0.86 -3.45
CA HIS A 155 -10.54 -1.57 -4.06
C HIS A 155 -9.62 -2.20 -3.00
N LEU A 156 -9.45 -3.52 -3.06
CA LEU A 156 -8.44 -4.24 -2.30
C LEU A 156 -7.29 -4.62 -3.23
N GLN A 157 -6.10 -4.10 -2.98
CA GLN A 157 -4.94 -4.25 -3.86
C GLN A 157 -3.75 -4.95 -3.16
N VAL A 158 -3.17 -5.94 -3.82
CA VAL A 158 -1.91 -6.60 -3.42
C VAL A 158 -0.97 -6.63 -4.62
N GLY A 159 -0.03 -5.69 -4.69
CA GLY A 159 0.81 -5.51 -5.87
C GLY A 159 0.05 -5.01 -7.10
N THR A 160 0.75 -4.85 -8.23
CA THR A 160 0.19 -4.52 -9.54
C THR A 160 0.88 -5.36 -10.62
N GLU A 161 0.30 -5.45 -11.82
CA GLU A 161 0.93 -6.17 -12.94
C GLU A 161 2.36 -5.65 -13.24
N SER A 162 2.55 -4.33 -13.23
CA SER A 162 3.85 -3.70 -13.49
C SER A 162 4.83 -3.77 -12.31
N ILE A 163 4.32 -3.85 -11.09
CA ILE A 163 5.09 -3.91 -9.85
C ILE A 163 4.44 -4.99 -8.97
N PRO A 164 4.78 -6.27 -9.18
CA PRO A 164 4.22 -7.37 -8.41
C PRO A 164 4.64 -7.30 -6.94
N PHE A 165 3.77 -7.76 -6.04
CA PHE A 165 4.03 -7.88 -4.62
C PHE A 165 5.14 -8.91 -4.38
N ARG A 166 6.20 -8.51 -3.68
CA ARG A 166 7.43 -9.30 -3.50
C ARG A 166 7.51 -10.01 -2.16
N HIS A 167 6.88 -9.45 -1.14
CA HIS A 167 6.78 -10.06 0.19
C HIS A 167 5.61 -11.04 0.26
N ARG A 168 5.41 -11.66 1.43
CA ARG A 168 4.29 -12.56 1.66
C ARG A 168 3.08 -11.79 2.17
N GLY A 169 2.04 -11.69 1.34
CA GLY A 169 0.73 -11.17 1.73
C GLY A 169 -0.22 -12.31 2.07
N VAL A 170 -0.78 -12.33 3.29
CA VAL A 170 -1.72 -13.36 3.74
C VAL A 170 -3.05 -12.72 4.12
N ILE A 171 -4.16 -13.26 3.60
CA ILE A 171 -5.50 -12.96 4.10
C ILE A 171 -6.02 -14.20 4.81
N THR A 172 -6.10 -14.14 6.14
CA THR A 172 -6.65 -15.23 6.95
C THR A 172 -8.10 -14.92 7.26
N MET A 173 -8.99 -15.68 6.62
CA MET A 173 -10.43 -15.61 6.88
C MET A 173 -10.78 -16.50 8.08
N TYR A 174 -11.38 -15.93 9.13
CA TYR A 174 -11.84 -16.62 10.32
C TYR A 174 -13.35 -16.89 10.26
N GLY A 175 -13.78 -18.06 10.72
CA GLY A 175 -15.19 -18.43 10.75
C GLY A 175 -15.43 -19.71 11.53
N GLN A 176 -16.68 -19.94 11.92
CA GLN A 176 -17.14 -21.11 12.67
C GLN A 176 -18.40 -21.67 12.02
N LEU A 177 -18.77 -22.91 12.36
CA LEU A 177 -19.98 -23.58 11.83
C LEU A 177 -21.27 -22.77 12.09
N ARG A 178 -21.29 -21.94 13.13
CA ARG A 178 -22.41 -21.06 13.50
C ARG A 178 -22.14 -19.58 13.23
N SER A 179 -21.17 -19.28 12.36
CA SER A 179 -20.95 -17.90 11.91
C SER A 179 -22.23 -17.34 11.29
N ILE A 180 -22.53 -16.09 11.60
CA ILE A 180 -23.73 -15.41 11.10
C ILE A 180 -23.59 -15.26 9.58
N GLU A 181 -24.58 -15.72 8.84
CA GLU A 181 -24.66 -15.46 7.41
C GLU A 181 -25.15 -14.02 7.18
N LEU A 182 -24.33 -13.23 6.48
CA LEU A 182 -24.76 -11.93 6.01
C LEU A 182 -25.75 -12.12 4.87
N PRO A 183 -26.86 -11.35 4.82
CA PRO A 183 -27.77 -11.39 3.68
C PRO A 183 -26.98 -11.22 2.38
N ILE A 184 -27.27 -12.07 1.39
CA ILE A 184 -26.62 -12.11 0.06
C ILE A 184 -25.19 -12.67 0.06
N PHE A 185 -24.40 -12.48 1.12
CA PHE A 185 -22.97 -12.83 1.11
C PHE A 185 -22.63 -14.13 1.85
N GLY A 186 -23.47 -14.61 2.76
CA GLY A 186 -23.19 -15.81 3.55
C GLY A 186 -22.20 -15.55 4.69
N ALA A 187 -21.55 -16.61 5.16
CA ALA A 187 -20.60 -16.58 6.28
C ALA A 187 -19.14 -16.71 5.80
N LYS A 188 -18.19 -16.14 6.55
CA LYS A 188 -16.73 -16.23 6.28
C LYS A 188 -16.38 -15.86 4.84
N VAL A 189 -16.75 -14.65 4.44
CA VAL A 189 -16.79 -14.24 3.04
C VAL A 189 -15.84 -13.09 2.74
N LEU A 190 -15.22 -13.14 1.57
CA LEU A 190 -14.70 -11.96 0.87
C LEU A 190 -15.71 -11.66 -0.24
N ALA A 191 -16.55 -10.64 -0.01
CA ALA A 191 -17.63 -10.27 -0.90
C ALA A 191 -17.28 -8.99 -1.66
N VAL A 192 -17.54 -8.98 -2.97
CA VAL A 192 -17.34 -7.81 -3.84
C VAL A 192 -18.65 -7.46 -4.51
N ARG A 193 -19.14 -6.24 -4.30
CA ARG A 193 -20.37 -5.72 -4.93
C ARG A 193 -20.13 -4.31 -5.44
N ALA A 194 -19.86 -4.20 -6.74
CA ALA A 194 -19.38 -2.96 -7.37
C ALA A 194 -18.06 -2.50 -6.72
N GLY A 195 -17.00 -3.26 -6.93
CA GLY A 195 -15.66 -2.99 -6.40
C GLY A 195 -14.64 -3.89 -7.08
N THR A 196 -13.38 -3.82 -6.64
CA THR A 196 -12.28 -4.55 -7.27
C THR A 196 -11.41 -5.25 -6.22
N VAL A 197 -10.98 -6.45 -6.55
CA VAL A 197 -9.90 -7.16 -5.87
C VAL A 197 -8.82 -7.37 -6.90
N ASP A 198 -7.64 -6.79 -6.67
CA ASP A 198 -6.53 -6.85 -7.60
C ASP A 198 -5.29 -7.41 -6.88
N MET A 199 -4.79 -8.55 -7.34
CA MET A 199 -3.73 -9.29 -6.64
C MET A 199 -2.71 -9.81 -7.64
N HIS A 200 -1.51 -9.23 -7.61
CA HIS A 200 -0.39 -9.54 -8.47
C HIS A 200 0.83 -9.91 -7.63
N GLY A 201 1.08 -11.21 -7.49
CA GLY A 201 2.35 -11.72 -6.95
C GLY A 201 3.40 -11.88 -8.05
N ILE A 202 4.64 -12.19 -7.66
CA ILE A 202 5.70 -12.54 -8.61
C ILE A 202 5.18 -13.65 -9.56
N PRO A 203 5.18 -13.42 -10.89
CA PRO A 203 4.57 -14.35 -11.82
C PRO A 203 5.34 -15.67 -11.86
N ASN A 204 4.61 -16.78 -11.74
CA ASN A 204 5.14 -18.10 -12.07
C ASN A 204 4.89 -18.33 -13.56
N ALA A 205 5.96 -18.35 -14.35
CA ALA A 205 5.89 -18.44 -15.82
C ALA A 205 5.20 -19.73 -16.29
N LEU A 206 5.30 -20.80 -15.50
CA LEU A 206 4.60 -22.07 -15.72
C LEU A 206 3.97 -22.55 -14.41
N THR A 207 2.65 -22.44 -14.27
CA THR A 207 1.92 -22.94 -13.09
C THR A 207 1.66 -24.44 -13.13
N TRP A 208 1.80 -25.07 -14.29
CA TRP A 208 1.70 -26.51 -14.49
C TRP A 208 2.61 -26.93 -15.65
N THR A 209 3.07 -28.18 -15.62
CA THR A 209 3.72 -28.85 -16.74
C THR A 209 3.50 -30.36 -16.63
N LYS A 210 3.81 -31.11 -17.68
CA LYS A 210 3.70 -32.57 -17.65
C LYS A 210 4.95 -33.20 -17.07
N LEU A 211 4.79 -34.35 -16.43
CA LEU A 211 5.92 -35.22 -16.14
C LEU A 211 6.49 -35.74 -17.46
N ARG A 212 7.82 -35.65 -17.63
CA ARG A 212 8.54 -36.32 -18.72
C ARG A 212 8.66 -37.83 -18.45
N SER A 213 8.61 -38.24 -17.19
CA SER A 213 8.67 -39.63 -16.75
C SER A 213 7.78 -39.86 -15.53
N THR A 214 7.16 -41.03 -15.41
CA THR A 214 6.34 -41.42 -14.26
C THR A 214 7.07 -41.20 -12.93
N ALA A 215 6.46 -40.45 -12.02
CA ALA A 215 6.91 -40.33 -10.64
C ALA A 215 6.22 -41.42 -9.81
N TYR A 216 6.99 -42.37 -9.29
CA TYR A 216 6.46 -43.43 -8.43
C TYR A 216 6.28 -42.93 -6.99
N ASN A 217 5.40 -43.58 -6.22
CA ASN A 217 5.22 -43.25 -4.81
C ASN A 217 6.57 -43.33 -4.05
N GLY A 218 6.86 -42.32 -3.23
CA GLY A 218 8.12 -42.19 -2.49
C GLY A 218 9.28 -41.55 -3.28
N SER A 219 9.08 -41.12 -4.53
CA SER A 219 10.12 -40.41 -5.28
C SER A 219 10.47 -39.07 -4.62
N SER A 220 11.77 -38.79 -4.47
CA SER A 220 12.30 -37.51 -3.97
C SER A 220 12.65 -36.52 -5.09
N THR A 221 12.57 -36.97 -6.34
CA THR A 221 12.86 -36.17 -7.54
C THR A 221 11.82 -36.45 -8.62
N ILE A 222 11.57 -35.46 -9.47
CA ILE A 222 10.67 -35.56 -10.62
C ILE A 222 11.33 -34.96 -11.85
N THR A 223 10.98 -35.48 -13.02
CA THR A 223 11.47 -34.96 -14.30
C THR A 223 10.31 -34.32 -15.05
N LEU A 224 10.44 -33.04 -15.37
CA LEU A 224 9.40 -32.26 -16.03
C LEU A 224 9.64 -32.18 -17.55
N LEU A 225 8.55 -32.04 -18.31
CA LEU A 225 8.61 -31.90 -19.76
C LEU A 225 9.23 -30.55 -20.16
N GLU A 226 8.80 -29.49 -19.46
CA GLU A 226 9.25 -28.10 -19.62
C GLU A 226 9.99 -27.62 -18.36
N SER A 227 10.91 -26.66 -18.53
CA SER A 227 11.61 -26.03 -17.41
C SER A 227 10.67 -25.07 -16.66
N VAL A 228 10.61 -25.16 -15.35
CA VAL A 228 9.76 -24.31 -14.49
C VAL A 228 10.61 -23.36 -13.64
N ASN A 229 10.00 -22.28 -13.16
CA ASN A 229 10.63 -21.31 -12.25
C ASN A 229 10.18 -21.47 -10.78
N TRP A 230 9.67 -22.65 -10.41
CA TRP A 230 9.20 -22.93 -9.05
C TRP A 230 10.35 -22.75 -8.05
N THR A 231 10.11 -22.01 -6.97
CA THR A 231 11.11 -21.75 -5.94
C THR A 231 11.23 -22.93 -4.97
N VAL A 232 12.36 -23.01 -4.25
CA VAL A 232 12.53 -23.94 -3.13
C VAL A 232 11.37 -23.77 -2.14
N ASN A 233 10.86 -24.88 -1.58
CA ASN A 233 9.67 -24.98 -0.72
C ASN A 233 8.31 -24.80 -1.41
N SER A 234 8.26 -24.67 -2.74
CA SER A 234 6.99 -24.77 -3.47
C SER A 234 6.31 -26.10 -3.19
N GLN A 235 5.01 -26.07 -2.86
CA GLN A 235 4.20 -27.28 -2.76
C GLN A 235 3.64 -27.60 -4.14
N ILE A 236 3.95 -28.80 -4.63
CA ILE A 236 3.52 -29.27 -5.94
C ILE A 236 2.56 -30.45 -5.77
N ILE A 237 1.50 -30.46 -6.57
CA ILE A 237 0.55 -31.57 -6.65
C ILE A 237 0.87 -32.31 -7.95
N ILE A 238 1.01 -33.64 -7.85
CA ILE A 238 1.37 -34.54 -8.94
C ILE A 238 0.27 -35.58 -9.11
#